data_AF-Q1DBE3-F1
#
_entry.id   AF-Q1DBE3-F1
#
_cell.length_a   1.000
_cell.length_b   1.000
_cell.length_c   1.000
_cell.angle_alpha   90.00
_cell.angle_beta   90.00
_cell.angle_gamma   90.00
#
_symmetry.space_group_name_H-M   'P 1'
#
loop_
_entity.id
_entity.type
_entity.pdbx_description
1 polymer ?
#
loop_
_entity_poly.entity_id
_entity_poly.type
_entity_poly.pdbx_seq_one_letter_code
_entity_poly.pdbx_strand_id
1 'polypeptide(L)' 'MYEVDALMLAALDRLESHPRFYRRTPITLDDVGRVEAYLFPKERLAGRPIIESGCWRRYLKERKQS' A
#
# COMPACT_ATOMS: atom_id res chain seq x y z
N MET A 1 -8.87 -5.31 -5.93
CA MET A 1 -7.82 -5.47 -6.95
C MET A 1 -8.33 -4.83 -8.23
N TYR A 2 -7.48 -4.07 -8.92
CA TYR A 2 -7.86 -3.42 -10.18
C TYR A 2 -6.88 -3.87 -11.26
N GLU A 3 -7.41 -4.22 -12.42
CA GLU A 3 -6.58 -4.43 -13.61
C GLU A 3 -6.14 -3.07 -14.13
N VAL A 4 -4.84 -2.89 -14.30
CA VAL A 4 -4.24 -1.65 -14.81
C VAL A 4 -3.37 -2.00 -15.99
N ASP A 5 -3.55 -1.29 -17.09
CA ASP A 5 -2.66 -1.41 -18.24
C ASP A 5 -1.29 -0.75 -17.94
N ALA A 6 -0.31 -0.99 -18.80
CA ALA A 6 1.04 -0.47 -18.63
C ALA A 6 1.11 1.07 -18.61
N LEU A 7 0.16 1.75 -19.26
CA LEU A 7 0.12 3.21 -19.35
C LEU A 7 -0.46 3.82 -18.07
N MET A 8 -1.56 3.26 -17.55
CA MET A 8 -2.15 3.60 -16.27
C MET A 8 -1.17 3.34 -15.13
N LEU A 9 -0.41 2.25 -15.22
CA LEU A 9 0.61 1.91 -14.25
C LEU A 9 1.74 2.95 -14.21
N ALA A 10 2.22 3.42 -15.36
CA ALA A 10 3.20 4.50 -15.43
C ALA A 10 2.65 5.84 -14.88
N ALA A 11 1.36 6.11 -15.10
CA ALA A 11 0.70 7.28 -14.52
C ALA A 11 0.59 7.17 -12.98
N LEU A 12 0.29 5.98 -12.45
CA LEU A 12 0.29 5.69 -11.02
C LEU A 12 1.70 5.83 -10.42
N ASP A 13 2.74 5.30 -11.08
CA ASP A 13 4.13 5.45 -10.62
C ASP A 13 4.52 6.93 -10.47
N ARG A 14 4.07 7.79 -11.39
CA ARG A 14 4.26 9.24 -11.32
C ARG A 14 3.47 9.88 -10.18
N LEU A 15 2.20 9.49 -9.98
CA LEU A 15 1.35 10.03 -8.92
C LEU A 15 1.87 9.66 -7.53
N GLU A 16 2.26 8.40 -7.36
CA GLU A 16 2.80 7.84 -6.11
C GLU A 16 4.25 8.27 -5.84
N SER A 17 4.84 9.05 -6.74
CA SER A 17 6.24 9.50 -6.67
C SER A 17 7.20 8.34 -6.42
N HIS A 18 6.95 7.22 -7.10
CA HIS A 18 7.85 6.07 -7.13
C HIS A 18 9.18 6.48 -7.77
N PRO A 19 10.36 6.03 -7.26
CA PRO A 19 10.59 5.18 -6.09
C PRO A 19 10.90 5.95 -4.79
N ARG A 20 10.65 7.27 -4.74
CA ARG A 20 11.08 8.12 -3.61
C ARG A 20 10.16 8.06 -2.40
N PHE A 21 8.86 7.79 -2.58
CA PHE A 21 7.87 7.76 -1.50
C PHE A 21 7.31 6.37 -1.24
N TYR A 22 6.76 5.74 -2.28
CA TYR A 22 6.29 4.36 -2.22
C TYR A 22 7.14 3.49 -3.14
N ARG A 23 7.40 2.25 -2.70
CA ARG A 23 8.12 1.23 -3.48
C ARG A 23 7.15 0.19 -3.98
N ARG A 24 6.96 0.15 -5.30
CA ARG A 24 6.25 -0.93 -5.97
C ARG A 24 6.96 -2.25 -5.74
N THR A 25 6.24 -3.19 -5.14
CA THR A 25 6.73 -4.50 -4.75
C THR A 25 5.69 -5.55 -5.14
N PRO A 26 6.11 -6.62 -5.83
CA PRO A 26 5.22 -7.75 -6.08
C PRO A 26 4.90 -8.45 -4.76
N ILE A 27 3.62 -8.62 -4.47
CA ILE A 27 3.13 -9.40 -3.33
C ILE A 27 2.30 -10.58 -3.85
N THR A 28 2.41 -11.70 -3.16
CA THR A 28 1.58 -12.88 -3.43
C THR A 28 0.36 -12.83 -2.53
N LEU A 29 -0.82 -12.93 -3.11
CA LEU A 29 -2.08 -13.11 -2.40
C LEU A 29 -2.53 -14.56 -2.56
N ASP A 30 -2.99 -15.17 -1.47
CA ASP A 30 -3.32 -16.59 -1.42
C ASP A 30 -4.39 -16.99 -2.45
N ASP A 31 -5.35 -16.12 -2.74
CA ASP A 31 -6.47 -16.43 -3.63
C ASP A 31 -6.30 -15.96 -5.09
N VAL A 32 -5.38 -15.01 -5.35
CA VAL A 32 -5.35 -14.28 -6.64
C VAL A 32 -3.99 -14.34 -7.33
N GLY A 33 -2.96 -14.86 -6.64
CA GLY A 33 -1.62 -14.97 -7.16
C GLY A 33 -0.80 -13.69 -6.98
N ARG A 34 0.13 -13.43 -7.91
CA ARG A 34 1.10 -12.34 -7.80
C ARG A 34 0.50 -11.02 -8.30
N VAL A 35 0.44 -10.03 -7.42
CA VAL A 35 -0.06 -8.69 -7.72
C VAL A 35 0.98 -7.63 -7.38
N GLU A 36 0.88 -6.47 -8.02
CA GLU A 36 1.80 -5.35 -7.83
C GLU A 36 1.20 -4.36 -6.82
N ALA A 37 1.94 -4.10 -5.74
CA ALA A 37 1.48 -3.24 -4.65
C ALA A 37 2.50 -2.16 -4.32
N TYR A 38 2.01 -0.97 -3.96
CA TYR A 38 2.85 0.13 -3.50
C TYR A 38 3.05 0.02 -1.99
N LEU A 39 4.27 -0.33 -1.57
CA LEU A 39 4.63 -0.46 -0.16
C LEU A 39 5.37 0.78 0.31
N PHE A 40 5.04 1.24 1.51
CA PHE A 40 5.83 2.28 2.16
C PHE A 40 7.10 1.67 2.77
N PRO A 41 8.29 2.24 2.53
CA PRO A 41 9.54 1.71 3.05
C PRO A 41 9.54 1.68 4.59
N LYS A 42 9.87 0.53 5.18
CA LYS A 42 9.93 0.35 6.64
C LYS A 42 10.96 1.28 7.29
N GLU A 43 12.00 1.65 6.55
CA GLU A 43 13.05 2.58 6.98
C GLU A 43 12.48 3.97 7.31
N ARG A 44 11.37 4.36 6.68
CA ARG A 44 10.64 5.61 6.96
C ARG A 44 9.49 5.46 7.94
N LEU A 45 9.22 4.24 8.40
CA LEU A 45 8.11 3.92 9.29
C LEU A 45 8.46 4.19 10.77
N ALA A 46 9.69 4.62 11.06
CA ALA A 46 10.15 4.97 12.40
C ALA A 46 9.20 5.94 13.11
N GLY A 47 8.69 5.52 14.28
CA GLY A 47 7.82 6.32 15.13
C GLY A 47 6.34 6.35 14.72
N ARG A 48 5.91 5.58 13.71
CA ARG A 48 4.48 5.51 13.31
C ARG A 48 3.77 4.33 13.97
N PRO A 49 2.51 4.51 14.40
CA PRO A 49 1.71 3.42 14.95
C PRO A 49 1.43 2.37 13.86
N ILE A 50 1.68 1.11 14.21
CA ILE A 50 1.39 -0.04 13.35
C ILE A 50 -0.06 -0.48 13.63
N ILE A 51 -0.82 -0.70 12.56
CA ILE A 51 -2.16 -1.27 12.68
C ILE A 51 -2.01 -2.80 12.68
N GLU A 52 -2.01 -3.41 13.87
CA GLU A 52 -1.82 -4.87 14.02
C GLU A 52 -2.88 -5.68 13.26
N SER A 53 -4.11 -5.17 13.19
CA SER A 53 -5.19 -5.83 12.45
C SER A 53 -5.02 -5.80 10.93
N GLY A 54 -4.08 -5.01 10.40
CA GLY A 54 -3.92 -4.76 8.96
C GLY A 54 -5.12 -4.06 8.30
N CYS A 55 -6.19 -3.75 9.04
CA CYS A 55 -7.43 -3.22 8.49
C CYS A 55 -7.57 -1.73 8.82
N TRP A 56 -7.30 -0.88 7.82
CA TRP A 56 -7.41 0.58 7.95
C TRP A 56 -8.82 1.03 8.39
N ARG A 57 -9.88 0.39 7.88
CA ARG A 57 -11.27 0.70 8.27
C ARG A 57 -11.53 0.45 9.75
N ARG A 58 -11.00 -0.65 10.28
CA ARG A 58 -11.13 -0.99 11.70
C ARG A 58 -10.39 0.01 12.57
N TYR A 59 -9.15 0.34 12.22
CA TYR A 59 -8.35 1.35 12.91
C TYR A 59 -9.02 2.74 12.93
N LEU A 60 -9.59 3.20 11.80
CA LEU A 60 -10.31 4.48 11.76
C LEU A 60 -11.56 4.48 12.64
N LYS A 61 -12.27 3.36 12.70
CA LYS A 61 -13.47 3.22 13.53
C LYS A 61 -13.11 3.28 15.02
N GLU A 62 -12.05 2.59 15.43
CA GLU A 62 -11.53 2.58 16.80
C GLU A 62 -11.06 3.98 17.23
N ARG A 63 -10.37 4.72 16.34
CA ARG A 63 -9.92 6.09 16.63
C ARG A 63 -11.02 7.15 16.68
N LYS A 64 -12.15 6.94 16.00
CA LYS A 64 -13.29 7.88 16.04
C LYS A 64 -14.13 7.73 17.30
N GLN A 65 -13.89 6.70 18.11
CA GLN A 65 -14.65 6.37 19.31
C GLN A 65 -13.88 6.66 20.61
N SER A 66 -12.67 7.23 20.52
CA SER A 66 -11.87 7.72 21.66
C SER A 66 -11.80 9.24 21.68
#